data_AF-A0A933G4P7-F1
#
_entry.id   AF-A0A933G4P7-F1
#
_cell.length_a   1.000
_cell.length_b   1.000
_cell.length_c   1.000
_cell.angle_alpha   90.00
_cell.angle_beta   90.00
_cell.angle_gamma   90.00
#
_symmetry.space_group_name_H-M   'P 1'
#
loop_
_entity.id
_entity.type
_entity.pdbx_description
1 polymer ?
#
loop_
_entity_poly.entity_id
_entity_poly.type
_entity_poly.pdbx_seq_one_letter_code
_entity_poly.pdbx_strand_id
1 'polypeptide(L)'
;MTHVRLLPAFGVHVASGVLFFIGASLLVAVAVRDSPFEIWGELIEEVLRHPAEFLAGFSIFTGVVETGAFAWALLIGPWGARDERLRTTLYHAVRTVWLQSPQATVVLLAMLGTAACLKELEDSLRRQLVPWTDWPWYCHNEEEIVMYVGLAGLSWAVWGVLRALGARPIHSPTDLPPTCQRCGYNLTGAKMAGVCTECGEPVAASIGPRARRGIRWEHRSGGGRPRSWWRCAWHPIRRPEEFGRRLRVYSPPEGHRRFLLINIVIAGVTGTLGALLWLVGLGMSGRYYMHALEDALWLTAPVSGFLTGTAVLAITLLFSGLLGLAFGWGQRRNVMPAAVRAASYLSGYLVLWLGINTPGAFVYGVSSDVGVFDTLGHWLRMDDDAVALTTWCLLNVPFLFGYLRLLQRALQGARYATR
;
A
#
# COMPACT_ATOMS: atom_id res chain seq x y z
N MET A 1 -4.61 7.57 27.48
CA MET A 1 -5.55 7.73 26.35
C MET A 1 -6.93 7.34 26.85
N THR A 2 -7.85 8.30 26.93
CA THR A 2 -9.23 8.04 27.32
C THR A 2 -9.89 7.17 26.24
N HIS A 3 -10.59 6.11 26.64
CA HIS A 3 -11.34 5.29 25.69
C HIS A 3 -12.44 6.15 25.07
N VAL A 4 -12.29 6.55 23.80
CA VAL A 4 -13.37 7.17 23.04
C VAL A 4 -14.54 6.18 23.03
N ARG A 5 -15.70 6.59 23.56
CA ARG A 5 -16.91 5.75 23.55
C ARG A 5 -17.35 5.56 22.09
N LEU A 6 -17.87 4.37 21.75
CA LEU A 6 -18.27 4.04 20.37
C LEU A 6 -19.38 4.97 19.84
N LEU A 7 -20.30 5.41 20.72
CA LEU A 7 -21.43 6.25 20.34
C LEU A 7 -21.00 7.64 19.82
N PRO A 8 -20.14 8.43 20.51
CA PRO A 8 -19.57 9.65 19.94
C PRO A 8 -18.87 9.44 18.60
N ALA A 9 -18.12 8.35 18.46
CA ALA A 9 -17.43 8.04 17.21
C ALA A 9 -18.42 7.78 16.06
N PHE A 10 -19.50 7.05 16.34
CA PHE A 10 -20.59 6.84 15.38
C PHE A 10 -21.26 8.15 14.98
N GLY A 11 -21.47 9.06 15.94
CA GLY A 11 -21.99 10.40 15.64
C GLY A 11 -21.11 11.18 14.66
N VAL A 12 -19.78 11.12 14.82
CA VAL A 12 -18.84 11.74 13.86
C VAL A 12 -18.96 11.12 12.47
N HIS A 13 -19.09 9.80 12.38
CA HIS A 13 -19.28 9.11 11.09
C HIS A 13 -20.56 9.54 10.37
N VAL A 14 -21.68 9.55 11.08
CA VAL A 14 -22.96 9.99 10.52
C VAL A 14 -22.87 11.44 10.07
N ALA A 15 -22.30 12.32 10.91
CA ALA A 15 -22.11 13.72 10.56
C ALA A 15 -21.22 13.89 9.33
N SER A 16 -20.13 13.13 9.21
CA SER A 16 -19.26 13.17 8.02
C SER A 16 -19.97 12.65 6.77
N GLY A 17 -20.80 11.61 6.87
CA GLY A 17 -21.62 11.14 5.76
C GLY A 17 -22.64 12.19 5.29
N VAL A 18 -23.31 12.86 6.22
CA VAL A 18 -24.24 13.96 5.90
C VAL A 18 -23.51 15.14 5.26
N LEU A 19 -22.39 15.56 5.83
CA LEU A 19 -21.56 16.64 5.27
C LEU A 19 -21.01 16.28 3.88
N PHE A 20 -20.63 15.02 3.66
CA PHE A 20 -20.24 14.53 2.34
C PHE A 20 -21.37 14.70 1.33
N PHE A 21 -22.57 14.23 1.68
CA PHE A 21 -23.73 14.29 0.80
C PHE A 21 -24.12 15.74 0.47
N ILE A 22 -24.16 16.62 1.47
CA ILE A 22 -24.42 18.05 1.26
C ILE A 22 -23.32 18.67 0.39
N GLY A 23 -22.05 18.43 0.70
CA GLY A 23 -20.94 18.98 -0.07
C GLY A 23 -20.93 18.49 -1.52
N ALA A 24 -21.13 17.20 -1.75
CA ALA A 24 -21.17 16.62 -3.08
C ALA A 24 -22.34 17.15 -3.91
N SER A 25 -23.55 17.25 -3.32
CA SER A 25 -24.72 17.81 -4.02
C SER A 25 -24.57 19.29 -4.36
N LEU A 26 -23.98 20.10 -3.46
CA LEU A 26 -23.63 21.49 -3.76
C LEU A 26 -22.65 21.60 -4.92
N LEU A 27 -21.66 20.69 -4.99
CA LEU A 27 -20.68 20.68 -6.07
C LEU A 27 -21.30 20.27 -7.42
N VAL A 28 -22.23 19.30 -7.42
CA VAL A 28 -23.00 18.96 -8.61
C VAL A 28 -23.88 20.14 -9.05
N ALA A 29 -24.54 20.82 -8.10
CA ALA A 29 -25.34 22.01 -8.39
C ALA A 29 -24.51 23.10 -9.08
N VAL A 30 -23.31 23.37 -8.57
CA VAL A 30 -22.36 24.31 -9.20
C VAL A 30 -21.96 23.85 -10.59
N ALA A 31 -21.68 22.55 -10.79
CA ALA A 31 -21.24 22.01 -12.07
C ALA A 31 -22.34 22.03 -13.14
N VAL A 32 -23.61 21.83 -12.76
CA VAL A 32 -24.75 21.80 -13.69
C VAL A 32 -25.41 23.18 -13.83
N ARG A 33 -25.07 24.14 -12.96
CA ARG A 33 -25.67 25.48 -12.84
C ARG A 33 -27.14 25.48 -12.41
N ASP A 34 -27.57 24.42 -11.77
CA ASP A 34 -28.90 24.30 -11.18
C ASP A 34 -28.90 24.74 -9.72
N SER A 35 -30.08 25.04 -9.20
CA SER A 35 -30.22 25.31 -7.77
C SER A 35 -29.98 24.02 -6.98
N PRO A 36 -29.22 24.03 -5.87
CA PRO A 36 -29.08 22.84 -5.04
C PRO A 36 -30.44 22.35 -4.49
N PHE A 37 -31.43 23.24 -4.36
CA PHE A 37 -32.79 22.87 -3.98
C PHE A 37 -33.54 22.10 -5.06
N GLU A 38 -33.25 22.32 -6.35
CA GLU A 38 -33.84 21.56 -7.45
C GLU A 38 -33.28 20.14 -7.46
N ILE A 39 -31.95 19.99 -7.36
CA ILE A 39 -31.30 18.66 -7.23
C ILE A 39 -31.83 17.90 -6.01
N TRP A 40 -32.00 18.57 -4.87
CA TRP A 40 -32.57 17.94 -3.69
C TRP A 40 -34.04 17.59 -3.88
N GLY A 41 -34.81 18.45 -4.56
CA GLY A 41 -36.21 18.19 -4.91
C GLY A 41 -36.36 16.95 -5.78
N GLU A 42 -35.56 16.85 -6.85
CA GLU A 42 -35.51 15.68 -7.75
C GLU A 42 -35.10 14.42 -7.01
N LEU A 43 -34.07 14.48 -6.16
CA LEU A 43 -33.64 13.32 -5.38
C LEU A 43 -34.74 12.87 -4.40
N ILE A 44 -35.39 13.80 -3.71
CA ILE A 44 -36.49 13.48 -2.79
C ILE A 44 -37.66 12.88 -3.57
N GLU A 45 -38.01 13.45 -4.72
CA GLU A 45 -39.06 12.92 -5.58
C GLU A 45 -38.73 11.49 -6.05
N GLU A 46 -37.49 11.24 -6.45
CA GLU A 46 -37.03 9.92 -6.88
C GLU A 46 -37.04 8.90 -5.74
N VAL A 47 -36.61 9.29 -4.54
CA VAL A 47 -36.71 8.46 -3.33
C VAL A 47 -38.16 8.10 -3.00
N LEU A 48 -39.08 9.06 -3.16
CA LEU A 48 -40.51 8.84 -2.90
C LEU A 48 -41.18 8.01 -3.98
N ARG A 49 -40.76 8.15 -5.24
CA ARG A 49 -41.30 7.42 -6.40
C ARG A 49 -40.79 5.98 -6.45
N HIS A 50 -39.51 5.77 -6.15
CA HIS A 50 -38.82 4.47 -6.22
C HIS A 50 -38.12 4.09 -4.91
N PRO A 51 -38.82 4.02 -3.76
CA PRO A 51 -38.19 3.83 -2.45
C PRO A 51 -37.44 2.49 -2.34
N ALA A 52 -37.95 1.44 -2.98
CA ALA A 52 -37.30 0.13 -2.98
C ALA A 52 -35.97 0.14 -3.76
N GLU A 53 -35.94 0.76 -4.94
CA GLU A 53 -34.75 0.86 -5.78
C GLU A 53 -33.69 1.75 -5.12
N PHE A 54 -34.12 2.89 -4.56
CA PHE A 54 -33.24 3.77 -3.79
C PHE A 54 -32.63 3.05 -2.59
N LEU A 55 -33.44 2.37 -1.76
CA LEU A 55 -32.96 1.62 -0.61
C LEU A 55 -32.00 0.50 -1.03
N ALA A 56 -32.26 -0.19 -2.14
CA ALA A 56 -31.36 -1.20 -2.68
C ALA A 56 -30.02 -0.59 -3.11
N GLY A 57 -30.04 0.49 -3.91
CA GLY A 57 -28.85 1.19 -4.35
C GLY A 57 -28.02 1.74 -3.19
N PHE A 58 -28.68 2.38 -2.22
CA PHE A 58 -28.05 2.88 -1.00
C PHE A 58 -27.42 1.74 -0.17
N SER A 59 -28.15 0.63 0.02
CA SER A 59 -27.65 -0.53 0.76
C SER A 59 -26.43 -1.16 0.08
N ILE A 60 -26.44 -1.29 -1.25
CA ILE A 60 -25.29 -1.77 -2.02
C ILE A 60 -24.10 -0.83 -1.83
N PHE A 61 -24.30 0.48 -1.99
CA PHE A 61 -23.24 1.47 -1.83
C PHE A 61 -22.64 1.46 -0.42
N THR A 62 -23.46 1.54 0.63
CA THR A 62 -22.99 1.45 2.02
C THR A 62 -22.30 0.11 2.29
N GLY A 63 -22.86 -0.98 1.77
CA GLY A 63 -22.25 -2.32 1.88
C GLY A 63 -20.86 -2.38 1.27
N VAL A 64 -20.65 -1.80 0.08
CA VAL A 64 -19.34 -1.72 -0.58
C VAL A 64 -18.37 -0.87 0.23
N VAL A 65 -18.78 0.31 0.71
CA VAL A 65 -17.93 1.21 1.50
C VAL A 65 -17.50 0.57 2.82
N GLU A 66 -18.43 -0.01 3.57
CA GLU A 66 -18.15 -0.64 4.86
C GLU A 66 -17.32 -1.93 4.70
N THR A 67 -17.64 -2.76 3.70
CA THR A 67 -16.84 -3.96 3.38
C THR A 67 -15.44 -3.57 2.92
N GLY A 68 -15.31 -2.50 2.12
CA GLY A 68 -14.04 -1.94 1.69
C GLY A 68 -13.20 -1.42 2.86
N ALA A 69 -13.80 -0.67 3.78
CA ALA A 69 -13.14 -0.20 4.99
C ALA A 69 -12.68 -1.36 5.88
N PHE A 70 -13.52 -2.40 6.02
CA PHE A 70 -13.15 -3.61 6.75
C PHE A 70 -11.99 -4.36 6.08
N ALA A 71 -12.07 -4.58 4.76
CA ALA A 71 -11.00 -5.22 3.98
C ALA A 71 -9.69 -4.42 4.08
N TRP A 72 -9.77 -3.09 4.02
CA TRP A 72 -8.64 -2.20 4.23
C TRP A 72 -8.04 -2.36 5.63
N ALA A 73 -8.88 -2.45 6.67
CA ALA A 73 -8.41 -2.71 8.04
C ALA A 73 -7.69 -4.05 8.19
N LEU A 74 -8.17 -5.10 7.52
CA LEU A 74 -7.48 -6.40 7.49
C LEU A 74 -6.13 -6.29 6.78
N LEU A 75 -6.09 -5.57 5.66
CA LEU A 75 -4.88 -5.36 4.87
C LEU A 75 -3.79 -4.64 5.69
N ILE A 76 -4.14 -3.55 6.37
CA ILE A 76 -3.17 -2.70 7.07
C ILE A 76 -2.96 -3.08 8.53
N GLY A 77 -3.81 -3.94 9.11
CA GLY A 77 -3.70 -4.42 10.48
C GLY A 77 -2.28 -4.88 10.89
N PRO A 78 -1.52 -5.58 10.03
CA PRO A 78 -0.13 -5.95 10.32
C PRO A 78 0.76 -4.77 10.67
N TRP A 79 0.55 -3.59 10.09
CA TRP A 79 1.34 -2.38 10.34
C TRP A 79 1.27 -1.88 11.79
N GLY A 80 0.10 -2.07 12.41
CA GLY A 80 -0.18 -1.72 13.80
C GLY A 80 0.01 -2.88 14.77
N ALA A 81 0.32 -4.09 14.30
CA ALA A 81 0.39 -5.27 15.13
C ALA A 81 1.47 -5.16 16.21
N ARG A 82 1.14 -5.62 17.42
CA ARG A 82 2.02 -5.64 18.61
C ARG A 82 2.05 -7.04 19.22
N ASP A 83 2.75 -7.16 20.34
CA ASP A 83 2.79 -8.37 21.17
C ASP A 83 1.48 -8.60 21.93
N GLU A 84 0.42 -8.84 21.19
CA GLU A 84 -0.92 -8.97 21.74
C GLU A 84 -1.66 -10.09 21.04
N ARG A 85 -2.81 -10.49 21.57
CA ARG A 85 -3.66 -11.50 20.91
C ARG A 85 -4.08 -10.99 19.53
N LEU A 86 -4.13 -11.89 18.55
CA LEU A 86 -4.51 -11.55 17.17
C LEU A 86 -5.86 -10.80 17.11
N ARG A 87 -6.85 -11.24 17.89
CA ARG A 87 -8.16 -10.57 18.01
C ARG A 87 -8.03 -9.11 18.44
N THR A 88 -7.12 -8.83 19.38
CA THR A 88 -6.85 -7.48 19.87
C THR A 88 -6.30 -6.63 18.75
N THR A 89 -5.30 -7.10 18.00
CA THR A 89 -4.75 -6.40 16.82
C THR A 89 -5.81 -6.10 15.76
N LEU A 90 -6.64 -7.09 15.41
CA LEU A 90 -7.68 -6.93 14.39
C LEU A 90 -8.78 -5.94 14.83
N TYR A 91 -9.33 -6.12 16.03
CA TYR A 91 -10.34 -5.21 16.60
C TYR A 91 -9.86 -3.76 16.54
N HIS A 92 -8.61 -3.58 16.91
CA HIS A 92 -7.95 -2.31 16.91
C HIS A 92 -7.71 -1.73 15.51
N ALA A 93 -7.33 -2.56 14.54
CA ALA A 93 -7.13 -2.13 13.16
C ALA A 93 -8.45 -1.64 12.57
N VAL A 94 -9.51 -2.45 12.71
CA VAL A 94 -10.88 -2.11 12.28
C VAL A 94 -11.33 -0.82 12.93
N ARG A 95 -11.22 -0.71 14.25
CA ARG A 95 -11.59 0.51 14.97
C ARG A 95 -10.84 1.74 14.46
N THR A 96 -9.53 1.63 14.21
CA THR A 96 -8.73 2.77 13.74
C THR A 96 -9.05 3.15 12.30
N VAL A 97 -9.19 2.18 11.39
CA VAL A 97 -9.59 2.47 10.00
C VAL A 97 -10.95 3.10 9.95
N TRP A 98 -11.90 2.55 10.68
CA TRP A 98 -13.24 3.09 10.77
C TRP A 98 -13.16 4.55 11.26
N LEU A 99 -12.58 4.82 12.43
CA LEU A 99 -12.38 6.19 12.93
C LEU A 99 -11.64 7.17 12.00
N GLN A 100 -10.96 6.69 10.97
CA GLN A 100 -10.26 7.52 9.98
C GLN A 100 -10.96 7.56 8.63
N SER A 101 -12.00 6.76 8.36
CA SER A 101 -12.72 6.80 7.09
C SER A 101 -13.36 8.17 6.78
N PRO A 102 -13.73 9.03 7.75
CA PRO A 102 -14.13 10.41 7.47
C PRO A 102 -13.08 11.26 6.77
N GLN A 103 -11.79 10.88 6.83
CA GLN A 103 -10.75 11.55 6.06
C GLN A 103 -10.91 11.31 4.56
N ALA A 104 -11.41 10.15 4.15
CA ALA A 104 -11.69 9.85 2.74
C ALA A 104 -12.80 10.77 2.20
N THR A 105 -13.80 11.07 3.02
CA THR A 105 -14.83 12.08 2.70
C THR A 105 -14.22 13.44 2.39
N VAL A 106 -13.29 13.93 3.22
CA VAL A 106 -12.63 15.22 3.00
C VAL A 106 -11.84 15.22 1.68
N VAL A 107 -11.14 14.13 1.39
CA VAL A 107 -10.41 13.95 0.13
C VAL A 107 -11.34 13.96 -1.07
N LEU A 108 -12.44 13.22 -1.02
CA LEU A 108 -13.42 13.16 -2.11
C LEU A 108 -14.07 14.53 -2.35
N LEU A 109 -14.43 15.26 -1.30
CA LEU A 109 -14.95 16.63 -1.43
C LEU A 109 -13.91 17.58 -2.04
N ALA A 110 -12.64 17.46 -1.64
CA ALA A 110 -11.57 18.26 -2.23
C ALA A 110 -11.41 17.96 -3.74
N MET A 111 -11.43 16.68 -4.14
CA MET A 111 -11.37 16.28 -5.54
C MET A 111 -12.55 16.83 -6.35
N LEU A 112 -13.78 16.60 -5.89
CA LEU A 112 -14.99 17.08 -6.55
C LEU A 112 -15.01 18.61 -6.63
N GLY A 113 -14.55 19.29 -5.57
CA GLY A 113 -14.47 20.74 -5.52
C GLY A 113 -13.46 21.30 -6.51
N THR A 114 -12.29 20.69 -6.60
CA THR A 114 -11.29 21.05 -7.61
C THR A 114 -11.83 20.84 -9.02
N ALA A 115 -12.48 19.70 -9.28
CA ALA A 115 -13.06 19.40 -10.59
C ALA A 115 -14.12 20.43 -11.00
N ALA A 116 -15.07 20.75 -10.11
CA ALA A 116 -16.12 21.72 -10.37
C ALA A 116 -15.56 23.13 -10.61
N CYS A 117 -14.57 23.57 -9.81
CA CYS A 117 -13.94 24.88 -9.98
C CYS A 117 -13.17 25.02 -11.30
N LEU A 118 -12.43 23.97 -11.70
CA LEU A 118 -11.71 23.97 -12.98
C LEU A 118 -12.69 24.02 -14.16
N LYS A 119 -13.78 23.26 -14.07
CA LYS A 119 -14.81 23.25 -15.11
C LYS A 119 -15.50 24.60 -15.31
N GLU A 120 -15.89 25.27 -14.23
CA GLU A 120 -16.54 26.59 -14.35
C GLU A 120 -15.55 27.65 -14.89
N LEU A 121 -14.26 27.53 -14.57
CA LEU A 121 -13.23 28.41 -15.12
C LEU A 121 -13.01 28.16 -16.61
N GLU A 122 -12.97 26.90 -17.04
CA GLU A 122 -12.94 26.52 -18.47
C GLU A 122 -14.12 27.13 -19.23
N ASP A 123 -15.34 26.95 -18.71
CA ASP A 123 -16.55 27.51 -19.29
C ASP A 123 -16.54 29.05 -19.32
N SER A 124 -15.99 29.70 -18.29
CA SER A 124 -15.85 31.16 -18.24
C SER A 124 -14.91 31.67 -19.33
N LEU A 125 -13.76 31.02 -19.52
CA LEU A 125 -12.80 31.38 -20.57
C LEU A 125 -13.39 31.14 -21.97
N ARG A 126 -14.11 30.03 -22.14
CA ARG A 126 -14.82 29.71 -23.39
C ARG A 126 -15.88 30.77 -23.72
N ARG A 127 -16.63 31.26 -22.71
CA ARG A 127 -17.60 32.36 -22.88
C ARG A 127 -16.94 33.68 -23.26
N GLN A 128 -15.72 33.95 -22.78
CA GLN A 128 -14.96 35.15 -23.11
C GLN A 128 -14.27 35.08 -24.49
N LEU A 129 -14.44 33.97 -25.24
CA LEU A 129 -13.82 33.75 -26.54
C LEU A 129 -12.29 33.88 -26.51
N VAL A 130 -11.67 33.59 -25.37
CA VAL A 130 -10.21 33.57 -25.25
C VAL A 130 -9.70 32.41 -26.11
N PRO A 131 -8.76 32.64 -27.06
CA PRO A 131 -8.16 31.57 -27.85
C PRO A 131 -7.58 30.50 -26.92
N TRP A 132 -7.79 29.22 -27.25
CA TRP A 132 -7.34 28.10 -26.42
C TRP A 132 -5.84 28.16 -26.11
N THR A 133 -5.02 28.61 -27.06
CA THR A 133 -3.56 28.79 -26.87
C THR A 133 -3.19 29.78 -25.77
N ASP A 134 -4.10 30.68 -25.43
CA ASP A 134 -3.88 31.71 -24.40
C ASP A 134 -4.47 31.31 -23.05
N TRP A 135 -5.08 30.11 -22.95
CA TRP A 135 -5.61 29.63 -21.70
C TRP A 135 -4.47 29.38 -20.70
N PRO A 136 -4.72 29.52 -19.39
CA PRO A 136 -3.75 29.09 -18.39
C PRO A 136 -3.46 27.58 -18.50
N TRP A 137 -2.22 27.16 -18.21
CA TRP A 137 -1.81 25.75 -18.27
C TRP A 137 -2.73 24.79 -17.48
N TYR A 138 -3.27 25.21 -16.33
CA TYR A 138 -4.14 24.37 -15.52
C TYR A 138 -5.52 24.13 -16.14
N CYS A 139 -5.99 24.97 -17.07
CA CYS A 139 -7.22 24.72 -17.83
C CYS A 139 -6.99 23.69 -18.94
N HIS A 140 -5.75 23.58 -19.43
CA HIS A 140 -5.38 22.56 -20.40
C HIS A 140 -5.23 21.18 -19.75
N ASN A 141 -4.92 21.15 -18.46
CA ASN A 141 -4.58 19.95 -17.70
C ASN A 141 -5.56 19.73 -16.54
N GLU A 142 -6.86 19.95 -16.77
CA GLU A 142 -7.85 19.88 -15.70
C GLU A 142 -7.97 18.46 -15.12
N GLU A 143 -7.93 17.44 -15.98
CA GLU A 143 -8.03 16.04 -15.60
C GLU A 143 -6.82 15.61 -14.76
N GLU A 144 -5.62 16.03 -15.16
CA GLU A 144 -4.35 15.82 -14.46
C GLU A 144 -4.43 16.38 -13.04
N ILE A 145 -4.91 17.63 -12.89
CA ILE A 145 -4.98 18.30 -11.59
C ILE A 145 -5.97 17.59 -10.67
N VAL A 146 -7.16 17.25 -11.16
CA VAL A 146 -8.16 16.51 -10.39
C VAL A 146 -7.58 15.17 -9.91
N MET A 147 -6.91 14.47 -10.81
CA MET A 147 -6.26 13.22 -10.48
C MET A 147 -5.13 13.42 -9.45
N TYR A 148 -4.28 14.46 -9.58
CA TYR A 148 -3.24 14.77 -8.59
C TYR A 148 -3.78 15.10 -7.22
N VAL A 149 -4.86 15.88 -7.14
CA VAL A 149 -5.57 16.14 -5.87
C VAL A 149 -6.06 14.83 -5.27
N GLY A 150 -6.60 13.93 -6.09
CA GLY A 150 -7.01 12.60 -5.66
C GLY A 150 -5.85 11.74 -5.13
N LEU A 151 -4.73 11.69 -5.85
CA LEU A 151 -3.54 10.96 -5.41
C LEU A 151 -2.95 11.54 -4.12
N ALA A 152 -2.88 12.86 -4.00
CA ALA A 152 -2.38 13.54 -2.81
C ALA A 152 -3.30 13.29 -1.60
N GLY A 153 -4.61 13.40 -1.80
CA GLY A 153 -5.60 13.12 -0.78
C GLY A 153 -5.59 11.65 -0.33
N LEU A 154 -5.53 10.70 -1.27
CA LEU A 154 -5.38 9.28 -0.96
C LEU A 154 -4.09 9.01 -0.19
N SER A 155 -2.97 9.59 -0.61
CA SER A 155 -1.68 9.50 0.09
C SER A 155 -1.79 9.99 1.53
N TRP A 156 -2.44 11.14 1.72
CA TRP A 156 -2.67 11.74 3.02
C TRP A 156 -3.53 10.84 3.92
N ALA A 157 -4.62 10.29 3.39
CA ALA A 157 -5.49 9.36 4.11
C ALA A 157 -4.74 8.07 4.50
N VAL A 158 -4.05 7.43 3.55
CA VAL A 158 -3.23 6.24 3.81
C VAL A 158 -2.16 6.53 4.86
N TRP A 159 -1.46 7.65 4.74
CA TRP A 159 -0.45 8.07 5.71
C TRP A 159 -1.03 8.32 7.09
N GLY A 160 -2.18 9.01 7.18
CA GLY A 160 -2.91 9.27 8.42
C GLY A 160 -3.27 7.98 9.14
N VAL A 161 -3.85 7.02 8.41
CA VAL A 161 -4.23 5.70 8.94
C VAL A 161 -3.00 4.90 9.39
N LEU A 162 -1.94 4.84 8.57
CA LEU A 162 -0.71 4.15 8.93
C LEU A 162 -0.03 4.76 10.15
N ARG A 163 -0.07 6.09 10.30
CA ARG A 163 0.42 6.78 11.50
C ARG A 163 -0.44 6.47 12.71
N ALA A 164 -1.77 6.52 12.58
CA ALA A 164 -2.70 6.23 13.67
C ALA A 164 -2.50 4.80 14.22
N LEU A 165 -2.39 3.82 13.32
CA LEU A 165 -2.04 2.44 13.70
C LEU A 165 -0.65 2.34 14.31
N GLY A 166 0.28 3.11 13.75
CA GLY A 166 1.68 3.05 14.13
C GLY A 166 2.03 3.72 15.45
N ALA A 167 1.20 4.66 15.92
CA ALA A 167 1.43 5.52 17.08
C ALA A 167 1.16 4.85 18.43
N ARG A 168 0.67 3.60 18.44
CA ARG A 168 0.36 2.93 19.70
C ARG A 168 1.56 2.81 20.63
N PRO A 169 1.38 3.16 21.93
CA PRO A 169 2.38 2.93 22.96
C PRO A 169 2.82 1.46 22.95
N ILE A 170 4.12 1.25 23.10
CA ILE A 170 4.67 -0.09 23.26
C ILE A 170 4.51 -0.44 24.73
N HIS A 171 3.69 -1.44 25.03
CA HIS A 171 3.64 -1.99 26.37
C HIS A 171 4.95 -2.72 26.64
N SER A 172 5.40 -2.70 27.90
CA SER A 172 6.51 -3.52 28.34
C SER A 172 6.26 -4.97 27.90
N PRO A 173 7.29 -5.68 27.41
CA PRO A 173 7.17 -7.09 27.06
C PRO A 173 6.49 -7.84 28.21
N THR A 174 5.52 -8.70 27.88
CA THR A 174 4.92 -9.59 28.88
C THR A 174 6.04 -10.48 29.41
N ASP A 175 6.12 -10.72 30.73
CA ASP A 175 7.07 -11.67 31.32
C ASP A 175 6.76 -13.09 30.84
N LEU A 176 7.27 -13.42 29.67
CA LEU A 176 7.20 -14.75 29.07
C LEU A 176 8.45 -15.53 29.48
N PRO A 177 8.32 -16.85 29.72
CA PRO A 177 9.48 -17.66 30.03
C PRO A 177 10.46 -17.61 28.84
N PRO A 178 11.77 -17.48 29.09
CA PRO A 178 12.77 -17.47 28.03
C PRO A 178 12.69 -18.74 27.21
N THR A 179 12.78 -18.66 25.89
CA THR A 179 12.70 -19.84 25.02
C THR A 179 13.85 -19.95 24.04
N CYS A 180 14.14 -21.18 23.61
CA CYS A 180 15.09 -21.44 22.54
C CYS A 180 14.59 -20.85 21.22
N GLN A 181 15.41 -20.03 20.56
CA GLN A 181 15.01 -19.38 19.31
C GLN A 181 14.85 -20.33 18.13
N ARG A 182 15.39 -21.56 18.24
CA ARG A 182 15.37 -22.57 17.18
C ARG A 182 14.16 -23.50 17.30
N CYS A 183 13.93 -24.08 18.47
CA CYS A 183 12.84 -25.07 18.70
C CYS A 183 11.68 -24.55 19.55
N GLY A 184 11.85 -23.45 20.30
CA GLY A 184 10.82 -22.88 21.16
C GLY A 184 10.74 -23.50 22.57
N TYR A 185 11.67 -24.39 22.92
CA TYR A 185 11.75 -25.03 24.25
C TYR A 185 11.94 -24.00 25.35
N ASN A 186 11.32 -24.23 26.51
CA ASN A 186 11.43 -23.36 27.68
C ASN A 186 12.84 -23.47 28.30
N LEU A 187 13.57 -22.36 28.36
CA LEU A 187 14.93 -22.27 28.90
C LEU A 187 14.94 -21.75 30.35
N THR A 188 13.80 -21.74 31.04
CA THR A 188 13.75 -21.40 32.47
C THR A 188 14.64 -22.36 33.25
N GLY A 189 15.59 -21.81 34.02
CA GLY A 189 16.56 -22.59 34.78
C GLY A 189 17.74 -23.16 33.97
N ALA A 190 17.76 -22.98 32.64
CA ALA A 190 18.88 -23.43 31.82
C ALA A 190 20.14 -22.56 32.07
N LYS A 191 21.30 -23.19 32.22
CA LYS A 191 22.58 -22.47 32.39
C LYS A 191 22.94 -21.72 31.12
N MET A 192 23.42 -20.48 31.23
CA MET A 192 23.82 -19.64 30.08
C MET A 192 24.90 -20.28 29.18
N ALA A 193 25.82 -21.04 29.78
CA ALA A 193 26.86 -21.79 29.07
C ALA A 193 26.38 -23.17 28.55
N GLY A 194 25.14 -23.56 28.85
CA GLY A 194 24.55 -24.81 28.42
C GLY A 194 23.98 -24.76 27.01
N VAL A 195 23.38 -25.88 26.61
CA VAL A 195 22.67 -26.05 25.34
C VAL A 195 21.20 -26.37 25.61
N CYS A 196 20.34 -26.07 24.64
CA CYS A 196 18.95 -26.50 24.64
C CYS A 196 18.89 -28.03 24.55
N THR A 197 18.17 -28.67 25.46
CA THR A 197 18.02 -30.14 25.52
C THR A 197 17.33 -30.73 24.29
N GLU A 198 16.48 -29.95 23.62
CA GLU A 198 15.72 -30.41 22.44
C GLU A 198 16.50 -30.34 21.13
N CYS A 199 17.32 -29.31 20.94
CA CYS A 199 17.91 -29.03 19.62
C CYS A 199 19.42 -28.71 19.65
N GLY A 200 20.05 -28.73 20.82
CA GLY A 200 21.47 -28.44 21.01
C GLY A 200 21.86 -26.97 20.82
N GLU A 201 20.91 -26.07 20.54
CA GLU A 201 21.22 -24.64 20.37
C GLU A 201 21.79 -24.05 21.68
N PRO A 202 22.92 -23.34 21.66
CA PRO A 202 23.47 -22.71 22.86
C PRO A 202 22.44 -21.77 23.52
N VAL A 203 22.28 -21.86 24.83
CA VAL A 203 21.35 -21.02 25.60
C VAL A 203 21.70 -19.55 25.41
N ALA A 204 22.99 -19.20 25.44
CA ALA A 204 23.47 -17.84 25.18
C ALA A 204 23.11 -17.29 23.78
N ALA A 205 22.99 -18.15 22.76
CA ALA A 205 22.56 -17.74 21.43
C ALA A 205 21.05 -17.39 21.40
N SER A 206 20.28 -18.03 22.28
CA SER A 206 18.83 -17.83 22.35
C SER A 206 18.40 -16.67 23.26
N ILE A 207 19.04 -16.49 24.41
CA ILE A 207 18.59 -15.54 25.44
C ILE A 207 19.69 -14.58 25.95
N GLY A 208 20.93 -14.72 25.47
CA GLY A 208 22.02 -13.85 25.91
C GLY A 208 21.89 -12.40 25.43
N PRO A 209 22.72 -11.46 25.93
CA PRO A 209 22.71 -10.05 25.52
C PRO A 209 22.97 -9.84 24.01
N ARG A 210 23.63 -10.82 23.38
CA ARG A 210 23.91 -10.86 21.94
C ARG A 210 22.88 -11.67 21.15
N ALA A 211 21.92 -12.31 21.82
CA ALA A 211 20.81 -12.97 21.18
C ALA A 211 20.02 -11.93 20.38
N ARG A 212 19.88 -12.18 19.08
CA ARG A 212 19.39 -11.21 18.08
C ARG A 212 20.10 -9.88 18.16
N ARG A 213 21.24 -9.77 17.47
CA ARG A 213 21.93 -8.48 17.30
C ARG A 213 21.08 -7.40 16.63
N GLY A 214 19.90 -7.74 16.09
CA GLY A 214 19.07 -6.83 15.31
C GLY A 214 19.55 -6.75 13.88
N ILE A 215 18.82 -5.98 13.08
CA ILE A 215 19.15 -5.79 11.67
C ILE A 215 20.11 -4.62 11.56
N ARG A 216 21.11 -4.70 10.65
CA ARG A 216 22.13 -3.63 10.47
C ARG A 216 21.51 -2.24 10.29
N TRP A 217 20.37 -2.16 9.61
CA TRP A 217 19.64 -0.90 9.42
C TRP A 217 19.18 -0.23 10.72
N GLU A 218 18.90 -1.02 11.77
CA GLU A 218 18.54 -0.51 13.09
C GLU A 218 19.73 0.15 13.80
N HIS A 219 20.96 -0.24 13.45
CA HIS A 219 22.22 0.26 14.03
C HIS A 219 22.97 1.26 13.12
N ARG A 220 22.25 1.86 12.17
CA ARG A 220 22.86 2.70 11.11
C ARG A 220 23.46 4.02 11.61
N SER A 221 23.25 4.41 12.87
CA SER A 221 23.84 5.64 13.44
C SER A 221 25.38 5.61 13.44
N GLY A 222 26.00 4.42 13.40
CA GLY A 222 27.46 4.27 13.38
C GLY A 222 28.08 3.90 12.02
N GLY A 223 27.34 3.88 10.91
CA GLY A 223 27.88 3.44 9.61
C GLY A 223 27.18 4.07 8.40
N GLY A 224 27.90 4.18 7.27
CA GLY A 224 27.39 4.79 6.04
C GLY A 224 26.00 4.29 5.63
N ARG A 225 25.05 5.21 5.45
CA ARG A 225 23.62 4.92 5.20
C ARG A 225 23.38 4.05 3.96
N PRO A 226 24.02 4.29 2.79
CA PRO A 226 23.74 3.52 1.57
C PRO A 226 24.23 2.07 1.67
N ARG A 227 25.46 1.86 2.18
CA ARG A 227 26.04 0.51 2.37
C ARG A 227 25.20 -0.33 3.33
N SER A 228 24.68 0.30 4.38
CA SER A 228 23.80 -0.34 5.36
C SER A 228 22.45 -0.71 4.74
N TRP A 229 21.87 0.18 3.93
CA TRP A 229 20.64 -0.09 3.18
C TRP A 229 20.83 -1.28 2.23
N TRP A 230 21.85 -1.25 1.36
CA TRP A 230 22.12 -2.31 0.37
C TRP A 230 22.30 -3.68 1.03
N ARG A 231 23.14 -3.76 2.07
CA ARG A 231 23.36 -5.01 2.81
C ARG A 231 22.09 -5.50 3.50
N CYS A 232 21.24 -4.58 3.95
CA CYS A 232 19.96 -4.90 4.58
C CYS A 232 18.92 -5.39 3.57
N ALA A 233 18.87 -4.81 2.36
CA ALA A 233 18.00 -5.26 1.28
C ALA A 233 18.39 -6.67 0.80
N TRP A 234 19.68 -6.95 0.71
CA TRP A 234 20.19 -8.18 0.12
C TRP A 234 20.24 -9.38 1.08
N HIS A 235 20.45 -9.15 2.38
CA HIS A 235 20.51 -10.22 3.37
C HIS A 235 19.25 -11.09 3.47
N PRO A 236 18.01 -10.55 3.57
CA PRO A 236 16.80 -11.38 3.62
C PRO A 236 16.54 -12.13 2.31
N ILE A 237 17.07 -11.67 1.17
CA ILE A 237 16.99 -12.38 -0.11
C ILE A 237 17.90 -13.61 -0.10
N ARG A 238 19.16 -13.47 0.32
CA ARG A 238 20.12 -14.59 0.32
C ARG A 238 19.94 -15.58 1.47
N ARG A 239 19.58 -15.09 2.65
CA ARG A 239 19.50 -15.91 3.89
C ARG A 239 18.26 -15.54 4.70
N PRO A 240 17.05 -15.80 4.18
CA PRO A 240 15.79 -15.39 4.81
C PRO A 240 15.62 -15.95 6.22
N GLU A 241 15.94 -17.22 6.47
CA GLU A 241 15.79 -17.83 7.79
C GLU A 241 16.77 -17.26 8.82
N GLU A 242 18.03 -17.06 8.44
CA GLU A 242 19.04 -16.43 9.30
C GLU A 242 18.65 -14.98 9.61
N PHE A 243 18.09 -14.28 8.62
CA PHE A 243 17.53 -12.95 8.80
C PHE A 243 16.39 -12.95 9.82
N GLY A 244 15.43 -13.87 9.68
CA GLY A 244 14.31 -14.05 10.60
C GLY A 244 14.76 -14.29 12.04
N ARG A 245 15.78 -15.13 12.24
CA ARG A 245 16.36 -15.39 13.57
C ARG A 245 16.98 -14.14 14.22
N ARG A 246 17.49 -13.20 13.41
CA ARG A 246 18.09 -11.94 13.88
C ARG A 246 17.07 -10.83 14.10
N LEU A 247 15.84 -11.01 13.62
CA LEU A 247 14.81 -9.99 13.64
C LEU A 247 14.38 -9.68 15.09
N ARG A 248 14.53 -8.43 15.49
CA ARG A 248 13.98 -7.93 16.76
C ARG A 248 12.54 -7.53 16.52
N VAL A 249 11.59 -8.23 17.13
CA VAL A 249 10.16 -7.92 16.98
C VAL A 249 9.74 -6.77 17.90
N TYR A 250 10.50 -6.53 18.98
CA TYR A 250 10.19 -5.53 20.01
C TYR A 250 11.12 -4.31 20.01
N SER A 251 12.02 -4.18 19.02
CA SER A 251 12.79 -2.93 18.85
C SER A 251 11.86 -1.76 18.48
N PRO A 252 12.24 -0.50 18.76
CA PRO A 252 11.48 0.67 18.36
C PRO A 252 11.03 0.58 16.90
N PRO A 253 9.78 0.93 16.59
CA PRO A 253 9.11 0.53 15.35
C PRO A 253 9.62 1.31 14.13
N GLU A 254 10.48 2.31 14.32
CA GLU A 254 10.88 3.22 13.25
C GLU A 254 11.76 2.58 12.19
N GLY A 255 12.56 1.56 12.54
CA GLY A 255 13.58 1.00 11.66
C GLY A 255 13.01 0.44 10.35
N HIS A 256 12.14 -0.56 10.46
CA HIS A 256 11.52 -1.23 9.31
C HIS A 256 10.60 -0.29 8.51
N ARG A 257 9.87 0.62 9.19
CA ARG A 257 8.98 1.58 8.53
C ARG A 257 9.74 2.56 7.66
N ARG A 258 10.83 3.14 8.18
CA ARG A 258 11.73 4.01 7.40
C ARG A 258 12.37 3.25 6.24
N PHE A 259 12.71 1.98 6.43
CA PHE A 259 13.26 1.14 5.37
C PHE A 259 12.24 0.91 4.24
N LEU A 260 10.99 0.57 4.58
CA LEU A 260 9.91 0.43 3.60
C LEU A 260 9.66 1.75 2.86
N LEU A 261 9.59 2.87 3.58
CA LEU A 261 9.38 4.20 2.96
C LEU A 261 10.45 4.52 1.91
N ILE A 262 11.73 4.26 2.21
CA ILE A 262 12.81 4.45 1.23
C ILE A 262 12.57 3.59 -0.02
N ASN A 263 12.14 2.33 0.15
CA ASN A 263 11.87 1.46 -0.99
C ASN A 263 10.60 1.84 -1.77
N ILE A 264 9.59 2.42 -1.11
CA ILE A 264 8.41 3.01 -1.79
C ILE A 264 8.85 4.16 -2.69
N VAL A 265 9.72 5.06 -2.20
CA VAL A 265 10.25 6.16 -3.00
C VAL A 265 11.09 5.65 -4.17
N ILE A 266 11.99 4.70 -3.94
CA ILE A 266 12.80 4.10 -5.01
C ILE A 266 11.89 3.42 -6.05
N ALA A 267 10.90 2.67 -5.60
CA ALA A 267 9.92 2.03 -6.47
C ALA A 267 9.14 3.05 -7.31
N GLY A 268 8.76 4.18 -6.73
CA GLY A 268 8.10 5.25 -7.48
C GLY A 268 9.00 5.86 -8.56
N VAL A 269 10.26 6.15 -8.24
CA VAL A 269 11.24 6.61 -9.25
C VAL A 269 11.44 5.57 -10.35
N THR A 270 11.52 4.28 -9.99
CA THR A 270 11.63 3.19 -10.98
C THR A 270 10.39 3.06 -11.85
N GLY A 271 9.19 3.24 -11.29
CA GLY A 271 7.93 3.26 -12.03
C GLY A 271 7.85 4.41 -13.03
N THR A 272 8.22 5.63 -12.62
CA THR A 272 8.33 6.78 -13.51
C THR A 272 9.34 6.53 -14.63
N LEU A 273 10.52 6.00 -14.32
CA LEU A 273 11.52 5.68 -15.34
C LEU A 273 11.01 4.60 -16.32
N GLY A 274 10.31 3.59 -15.82
CA GLY A 274 9.69 2.55 -16.66
C GLY A 274 8.65 3.11 -17.62
N ALA A 275 7.79 4.02 -17.15
CA ALA A 275 6.85 4.73 -18.00
C ALA A 275 7.59 5.56 -19.06
N LEU A 276 8.57 6.38 -18.68
CA LEU A 276 9.36 7.17 -19.64
C LEU A 276 10.03 6.31 -20.70
N LEU A 277 10.61 5.18 -20.32
CA LEU A 277 11.21 4.24 -21.27
C LEU A 277 10.18 3.61 -22.20
N TRP A 278 9.00 3.27 -21.71
CA TRP A 278 7.89 2.82 -22.56
C TRP A 278 7.52 3.88 -23.60
N LEU A 279 7.44 5.16 -23.21
CA LEU A 279 7.18 6.27 -24.13
C LEU A 279 8.29 6.46 -25.18
N VAL A 280 9.56 6.34 -24.78
CA VAL A 280 10.68 6.39 -25.73
C VAL A 280 10.54 5.27 -26.75
N GLY A 281 10.16 4.06 -26.31
CA GLY A 281 9.90 2.94 -27.20
C GLY A 281 8.76 3.22 -28.19
N LEU A 282 7.66 3.81 -27.72
CA LEU A 282 6.56 4.26 -28.59
C LEU A 282 6.98 5.39 -29.53
N GLY A 283 7.79 6.35 -29.06
CA GLY A 283 8.36 7.42 -29.89
C GLY A 283 9.15 6.88 -31.08
N MET A 284 9.94 5.84 -30.83
CA MET A 284 10.72 5.16 -31.87
C MET A 284 9.85 4.36 -32.85
N SER A 285 8.64 3.98 -32.47
CA SER A 285 7.66 3.30 -33.33
C SER A 285 6.95 4.22 -34.33
N GLY A 286 7.24 5.54 -34.33
CA GLY A 286 6.57 6.48 -35.25
C GLY A 286 5.05 6.65 -35.04
N ARG A 287 4.44 5.95 -34.07
CA ARG A 287 3.03 6.10 -33.66
C ARG A 287 2.77 7.29 -32.74
N TYR A 288 3.79 8.12 -32.49
CA TYR A 288 3.77 9.09 -31.41
C TYR A 288 3.36 10.48 -31.89
N TYR A 289 2.26 10.98 -31.35
CA TYR A 289 1.80 12.36 -31.54
C TYR A 289 2.40 13.27 -30.44
N MET A 290 2.76 14.51 -30.78
CA MET A 290 3.38 15.46 -29.84
C MET A 290 2.54 15.72 -28.58
N HIS A 291 1.19 15.71 -28.69
CA HIS A 291 0.30 15.84 -27.53
C HIS A 291 0.45 14.68 -26.54
N ALA A 292 0.76 13.47 -27.00
CA ALA A 292 0.99 12.32 -26.13
C ALA A 292 2.29 12.45 -25.31
N LEU A 293 3.21 13.36 -25.65
CA LEU A 293 4.41 13.59 -24.83
C LEU A 293 4.06 14.42 -23.59
N GLU A 294 3.20 15.43 -23.77
CA GLU A 294 2.74 16.28 -22.68
C GLU A 294 1.95 15.46 -21.64
N ASP A 295 0.91 14.75 -22.08
CA ASP A 295 0.11 13.86 -21.24
C ASP A 295 1.00 12.82 -20.55
N ALA A 296 2.00 12.29 -21.26
CA ALA A 296 2.79 11.24 -20.67
C ALA A 296 3.82 11.74 -19.63
N LEU A 297 4.35 12.96 -19.79
CA LEU A 297 5.21 13.60 -18.80
C LEU A 297 4.42 14.11 -17.60
N TRP A 298 3.22 14.66 -17.83
CA TRP A 298 2.40 15.33 -16.81
C TRP A 298 1.31 14.46 -16.20
N LEU A 299 1.01 13.27 -16.74
CA LEU A 299 0.02 12.34 -16.21
C LEU A 299 0.65 10.96 -16.03
N THR A 300 1.02 10.31 -17.14
CA THR A 300 1.34 8.88 -17.15
C THR A 300 2.56 8.54 -16.28
N ALA A 301 3.67 9.27 -16.40
CA ALA A 301 4.90 8.94 -15.69
C ALA A 301 4.81 9.20 -14.17
N PRO A 302 4.24 10.32 -13.69
CA PRO A 302 4.02 10.54 -12.26
C PRO A 302 3.00 9.58 -11.65
N VAL A 303 1.90 9.30 -12.34
CA VAL A 303 0.89 8.30 -11.90
C VAL A 303 1.50 6.92 -11.79
N SER A 304 2.25 6.51 -12.81
CA SER A 304 2.95 5.22 -12.80
C SER A 304 3.91 5.12 -11.61
N GLY A 305 4.65 6.18 -11.31
CA GLY A 305 5.50 6.23 -10.11
C GLY A 305 4.69 6.10 -8.82
N PHE A 306 3.61 6.86 -8.69
CA PHE A 306 2.73 6.79 -7.53
C PHE A 306 2.13 5.38 -7.33
N LEU A 307 1.56 4.81 -8.39
CA LEU A 307 0.95 3.48 -8.36
C LEU A 307 1.98 2.40 -8.03
N THR A 308 3.19 2.50 -8.57
CA THR A 308 4.28 1.54 -8.29
C THR A 308 4.72 1.59 -6.83
N GLY A 309 4.89 2.80 -6.27
CA GLY A 309 5.18 2.96 -4.84
C GLY A 309 4.07 2.41 -3.95
N THR A 310 2.82 2.69 -4.30
CA THR A 310 1.62 2.20 -3.60
C THR A 310 1.49 0.68 -3.70
N ALA A 311 1.80 0.08 -4.85
CA ALA A 311 1.81 -1.36 -5.04
C ALA A 311 2.84 -2.05 -4.13
N VAL A 312 4.04 -1.48 -3.96
CA VAL A 312 5.04 -2.02 -3.02
C VAL A 312 4.51 -2.02 -1.58
N LEU A 313 3.84 -0.94 -1.16
CA LEU A 313 3.18 -0.87 0.14
C LEU A 313 2.08 -1.93 0.26
N ALA A 314 1.18 -2.01 -0.72
CA ALA A 314 0.04 -2.93 -0.74
C ALA A 314 0.50 -4.39 -0.70
N ILE A 315 1.45 -4.79 -1.54
CA ILE A 315 2.05 -6.14 -1.55
C ILE A 315 2.68 -6.46 -0.19
N THR A 316 3.45 -5.53 0.38
CA THR A 316 4.09 -5.71 1.68
C THR A 316 3.06 -5.94 2.79
N LEU A 317 2.01 -5.12 2.84
CA LEU A 317 0.95 -5.23 3.84
C LEU A 317 0.10 -6.49 3.64
N LEU A 318 -0.32 -6.78 2.40
CA LEU A 318 -1.13 -7.93 2.04
C LEU A 318 -0.46 -9.23 2.47
N PHE A 319 0.78 -9.47 2.03
CA PHE A 319 1.43 -10.74 2.31
C PHE A 319 1.93 -10.86 3.74
N SER A 320 2.26 -9.74 4.40
CA SER A 320 2.51 -9.78 5.84
C SER A 320 1.24 -10.11 6.64
N GLY A 321 0.07 -9.65 6.18
CA GLY A 321 -1.23 -9.99 6.76
C GLY A 321 -1.60 -11.45 6.52
N LEU A 322 -1.60 -11.90 5.28
CA LEU A 322 -1.95 -13.28 4.91
C LEU A 322 -1.04 -14.30 5.60
N LEU A 323 0.28 -14.17 5.49
CA LEU A 323 1.20 -15.10 6.14
C LEU A 323 1.22 -14.93 7.65
N GLY A 324 1.03 -13.70 8.14
CA GLY A 324 0.89 -13.42 9.57
C GLY A 324 -0.31 -14.11 10.20
N LEU A 325 -1.46 -14.10 9.51
CA LEU A 325 -2.67 -14.82 9.89
C LEU A 325 -2.47 -16.32 9.82
N ALA A 326 -1.96 -16.84 8.70
CA ALA A 326 -1.78 -18.28 8.49
C ALA A 326 -0.85 -18.91 9.54
N PHE A 327 0.31 -18.32 9.79
CA PHE A 327 1.23 -18.78 10.83
C PHE A 327 0.67 -18.54 12.23
N GLY A 328 -0.05 -17.43 12.42
CA GLY A 328 -0.62 -17.10 13.72
C GLY A 328 -1.72 -18.08 14.15
N TRP A 329 -2.53 -18.53 13.20
CA TRP A 329 -3.53 -19.58 13.40
C TRP A 329 -2.89 -20.89 13.82
N GLY A 330 -1.91 -21.37 13.04
CA GLY A 330 -1.23 -22.64 13.31
C GLY A 330 -0.47 -22.65 14.65
N GLN A 331 0.05 -21.50 15.07
CA GLN A 331 0.87 -21.38 16.29
C GLN A 331 0.10 -20.82 17.49
N ARG A 332 -1.21 -20.53 17.33
CA ARG A 332 -2.09 -19.90 18.33
C ARG A 332 -1.48 -18.62 18.94
N ARG A 333 -0.78 -17.83 18.13
CA ARG A 333 -0.11 -16.58 18.57
C ARG A 333 -0.14 -15.52 17.49
N ASN A 334 0.09 -14.27 17.87
CA ASN A 334 0.20 -13.20 16.89
C ASN A 334 1.64 -13.12 16.34
N VAL A 335 1.82 -13.47 15.07
CA VAL A 335 3.10 -13.32 14.37
C VAL A 335 3.10 -12.17 13.36
N MET A 336 1.99 -11.43 13.23
CA MET A 336 1.91 -10.26 12.34
C MET A 336 3.03 -9.22 12.58
N PRO A 337 3.45 -8.92 13.82
CA PRO A 337 4.54 -7.95 14.04
C PRO A 337 5.87 -8.42 13.43
N ALA A 338 6.14 -9.72 13.46
CA ALA A 338 7.30 -10.31 12.81
C ALA A 338 7.13 -10.30 11.28
N ALA A 339 5.93 -10.64 10.79
CA ALA A 339 5.60 -10.67 9.37
C ALA A 339 5.78 -9.31 8.71
N VAL A 340 5.21 -8.24 9.28
CA VAL A 340 5.29 -6.90 8.69
C VAL A 340 6.72 -6.36 8.67
N ARG A 341 7.51 -6.65 9.71
CA ARG A 341 8.93 -6.27 9.77
C ARG A 341 9.73 -7.03 8.73
N ALA A 342 9.54 -8.35 8.63
CA ALA A 342 10.21 -9.17 7.62
C ALA A 342 9.85 -8.72 6.20
N ALA A 343 8.57 -8.50 5.92
CA ALA A 343 8.05 -8.01 4.65
C ALA A 343 8.62 -6.62 4.29
N SER A 344 8.66 -5.71 5.27
CA SER A 344 9.25 -4.38 5.11
C SER A 344 10.73 -4.44 4.76
N TYR A 345 11.52 -5.30 5.41
CA TYR A 345 12.93 -5.45 5.05
C TYR A 345 13.16 -6.21 3.75
N LEU A 346 12.18 -7.03 3.33
CA LEU A 346 12.18 -7.73 2.05
C LEU A 346 11.68 -6.83 0.91
N SER A 347 11.22 -5.60 1.16
CA SER A 347 10.76 -4.68 0.10
C SER A 347 11.86 -4.33 -0.91
N GLY A 348 13.14 -4.50 -0.56
CA GLY A 348 14.24 -4.39 -1.52
C GLY A 348 14.20 -5.44 -2.64
N TYR A 349 13.58 -6.61 -2.39
CA TYR A 349 13.30 -7.61 -3.43
C TYR A 349 12.24 -7.11 -4.41
N LEU A 350 11.22 -6.39 -3.92
CA LEU A 350 10.19 -5.79 -4.77
C LEU A 350 10.78 -4.69 -5.66
N VAL A 351 11.69 -3.87 -5.13
CA VAL A 351 12.43 -2.88 -5.94
C VAL A 351 13.29 -3.55 -7.00
N LEU A 352 13.98 -4.66 -6.67
CA LEU A 352 14.73 -5.43 -7.66
C LEU A 352 13.83 -6.00 -8.76
N TRP A 353 12.68 -6.56 -8.37
CA TRP A 353 11.66 -7.07 -9.30
C TRP A 353 11.19 -5.96 -10.26
N LEU A 354 10.88 -4.77 -9.74
CA LEU A 354 10.52 -3.61 -10.55
C LEU A 354 11.63 -3.21 -11.52
N GLY A 355 12.86 -3.10 -11.03
CA GLY A 355 14.02 -2.74 -11.87
C GLY A 355 14.26 -3.72 -13.03
N ILE A 356 13.91 -5.01 -12.85
CA ILE A 356 13.98 -6.02 -13.92
C ILE A 356 12.82 -5.87 -14.91
N ASN A 357 11.66 -5.39 -14.48
CA ASN A 357 10.52 -5.11 -15.36
C ASN A 357 10.67 -3.81 -16.15
N THR A 358 11.47 -2.85 -15.66
CA THR A 358 11.70 -1.56 -16.32
C THR A 358 12.20 -1.68 -17.77
N PRO A 359 13.22 -2.49 -18.10
CA PRO A 359 13.59 -2.75 -19.50
C PRO A 359 12.48 -3.44 -20.31
N GLY A 360 11.68 -4.29 -19.67
CA GLY A 360 10.52 -4.94 -20.29
C GLY A 360 9.48 -3.91 -20.78
N ALA A 361 9.30 -2.80 -20.06
CA ALA A 361 8.43 -1.70 -20.47
C ALA A 361 8.93 -1.01 -21.77
N PHE A 362 10.24 -0.81 -21.91
CA PHE A 362 10.83 -0.32 -23.16
C PHE A 362 10.56 -1.28 -24.32
N VAL A 363 10.86 -2.57 -24.11
CA VAL A 363 10.64 -3.61 -25.13
C VAL A 363 9.16 -3.66 -25.52
N TYR A 364 8.25 -3.56 -24.55
CA TYR A 364 6.81 -3.49 -24.80
C TYR A 364 6.45 -2.30 -25.70
N GLY A 365 6.99 -1.11 -25.42
CA GLY A 365 6.75 0.08 -26.25
C GLY A 365 7.18 -0.12 -27.71
N VAL A 366 8.36 -0.70 -27.92
CA VAL A 366 8.91 -0.97 -29.27
C VAL A 366 8.24 -2.17 -29.96
N SER A 367 7.76 -3.15 -29.19
CA SER A 367 7.28 -4.44 -29.71
C SER A 367 6.06 -4.35 -30.63
N SER A 368 5.24 -3.32 -30.45
CA SER A 368 4.05 -3.07 -31.26
C SER A 368 4.37 -2.84 -32.75
N ASP A 369 5.60 -2.43 -33.06
CA ASP A 369 6.04 -2.05 -34.40
C ASP A 369 7.00 -3.04 -35.03
N VAL A 370 7.83 -3.70 -34.20
CA VAL A 370 8.76 -4.73 -34.66
C VAL A 370 8.04 -6.06 -34.95
N GLY A 371 6.71 -6.10 -34.79
CA GLY A 371 5.90 -7.31 -35.00
C GLY A 371 6.31 -8.43 -34.05
N VAL A 372 6.87 -8.10 -32.89
CA VAL A 372 7.36 -9.10 -31.92
C VAL A 372 6.17 -9.86 -31.34
N PHE A 373 5.09 -9.15 -31.01
CA PHE A 373 3.86 -9.78 -30.54
C PHE A 373 3.14 -10.53 -31.64
N ASP A 374 3.08 -10.00 -32.87
CA ASP A 374 2.52 -10.73 -34.02
C ASP A 374 3.28 -12.04 -34.27
N THR A 375 4.61 -11.99 -34.21
CA THR A 375 5.47 -13.17 -34.40
C THR A 375 5.24 -14.18 -33.28
N LEU A 376 5.26 -13.74 -32.02
CA LEU A 376 5.00 -14.61 -30.87
C LEU A 376 3.58 -15.17 -30.88
N GLY A 377 2.59 -14.36 -31.24
CA GLY A 377 1.18 -14.70 -31.35
C GLY A 377 0.97 -15.74 -32.44
N HIS A 378 1.61 -15.59 -33.59
CA HIS A 378 1.59 -16.60 -34.64
C HIS A 378 2.22 -17.93 -34.20
N TRP A 379 3.38 -17.89 -33.52
CA TRP A 379 4.06 -19.07 -33.01
C TRP A 379 3.26 -19.79 -31.91
N LEU A 380 2.63 -19.03 -31.01
CA LEU A 380 1.86 -19.55 -29.87
C LEU A 380 0.39 -19.78 -30.19
N ARG A 381 -0.09 -19.35 -31.36
CA ARG A 381 -1.51 -19.30 -31.75
C ARG A 381 -2.37 -18.53 -30.74
N MET A 382 -1.87 -17.36 -30.34
CA MET A 382 -2.49 -16.45 -29.38
C MET A 382 -2.71 -15.09 -30.06
N ASP A 383 -3.73 -14.35 -29.63
CA ASP A 383 -3.88 -12.94 -29.98
C ASP A 383 -2.85 -12.08 -29.21
N ASP A 384 -2.69 -10.83 -29.64
CA ASP A 384 -1.67 -9.93 -29.10
C ASP A 384 -1.89 -9.64 -27.61
N ASP A 385 -3.15 -9.55 -27.18
CA ASP A 385 -3.53 -9.34 -25.78
C ASP A 385 -3.12 -10.53 -24.90
N ALA A 386 -3.33 -11.77 -25.37
CA ALA A 386 -2.90 -12.97 -24.68
C ALA A 386 -1.37 -13.10 -24.65
N VAL A 387 -0.66 -12.71 -25.72
CA VAL A 387 0.81 -12.65 -25.73
C VAL A 387 1.30 -11.65 -24.68
N ALA A 388 0.76 -10.43 -24.69
CA ALA A 388 1.11 -9.38 -23.73
C ALA A 388 0.87 -9.82 -22.27
N LEU A 389 -0.31 -10.37 -21.99
CA LEU A 389 -0.64 -10.91 -20.66
C LEU A 389 0.27 -12.07 -20.26
N THR A 390 0.60 -12.96 -21.19
CA THR A 390 1.51 -14.10 -20.95
C THR A 390 2.91 -13.61 -20.63
N THR A 391 3.45 -12.66 -21.40
CA THR A 391 4.75 -12.04 -21.13
C THR A 391 4.75 -11.35 -19.77
N TRP A 392 3.69 -10.60 -19.45
CA TRP A 392 3.54 -9.97 -18.13
C TRP A 392 3.53 -11.02 -17.02
N CYS A 393 2.73 -12.10 -17.16
CA CYS A 393 2.65 -13.19 -16.19
C CYS A 393 4.00 -13.87 -15.97
N LEU A 394 4.73 -14.19 -17.05
CA LEU A 394 6.05 -14.82 -17.00
C LEU A 394 7.07 -13.96 -16.24
N LEU A 395 6.98 -12.64 -16.35
CA LEU A 395 7.87 -11.72 -15.64
C LEU A 395 7.44 -11.43 -14.20
N ASN A 396 6.15 -11.52 -13.87
CA ASN A 396 5.62 -11.07 -12.58
C ASN A 396 5.32 -12.20 -11.60
N VAL A 397 4.74 -13.30 -12.08
CA VAL A 397 4.31 -14.43 -11.23
C VAL A 397 5.50 -15.11 -10.53
N PRO A 398 6.64 -15.41 -11.19
CA PRO A 398 7.79 -16.02 -10.51
C PRO A 398 8.39 -15.14 -9.41
N PHE A 399 8.42 -13.82 -9.61
CA PHE A 399 8.89 -12.88 -8.59
C PHE A 399 7.93 -12.80 -7.41
N LEU A 400 6.62 -12.78 -7.67
CA LEU A 400 5.62 -12.83 -6.60
C LEU A 400 5.79 -14.09 -5.74
N PHE A 401 5.93 -15.26 -6.36
CA PHE A 401 6.21 -16.51 -5.65
C PHE A 401 7.56 -16.48 -4.90
N GLY A 402 8.58 -15.88 -5.51
CA GLY A 402 9.88 -15.65 -4.88
C GLY A 402 9.76 -14.82 -3.60
N TYR A 403 9.04 -13.70 -3.65
CA TYR A 403 8.78 -12.84 -2.50
C TYR A 403 8.05 -13.60 -1.38
N LEU A 404 6.97 -14.31 -1.73
CA LEU A 404 6.20 -15.13 -0.79
C LEU A 404 7.06 -16.19 -0.10
N ARG A 405 7.87 -16.92 -0.87
CA ARG A 405 8.78 -17.95 -0.34
C ARG A 405 9.85 -17.37 0.58
N LEU A 406 10.42 -16.23 0.22
CA LEU A 406 11.41 -15.53 1.04
C LEU A 406 10.80 -15.04 2.35
N LEU A 407 9.59 -14.46 2.30
CA LEU A 407 8.86 -14.01 3.48
C LEU A 407 8.46 -15.17 4.39
N GLN A 408 7.96 -16.28 3.83
CA GLN A 408 7.66 -17.50 4.57
C GLN A 408 8.89 -18.05 5.30
N ARG A 409 10.04 -18.13 4.62
CA ARG A 409 11.30 -18.58 5.23
C ARG A 409 11.79 -17.63 6.32
N ALA A 410 11.66 -16.33 6.10
CA ALA A 410 11.98 -15.34 7.14
C ALA A 410 11.08 -15.50 8.37
N LEU A 411 9.79 -15.76 8.17
CA LEU A 411 8.84 -16.04 9.24
C LEU A 411 9.12 -17.36 9.97
N GLN A 412 9.53 -18.41 9.27
CA GLN A 412 9.98 -19.66 9.90
C GLN A 412 11.18 -19.42 10.83
N GLY A 413 12.16 -18.62 10.39
CA GLY A 413 13.29 -18.21 11.23
C GLY A 413 12.88 -17.30 12.39
N ALA A 414 11.86 -16.46 12.20
CA ALA A 414 11.34 -15.54 13.21
C ALA A 414 10.22 -16.15 14.08
N ARG A 415 9.90 -17.43 13.93
CA ARG A 415 8.73 -18.03 14.60
C ARG A 415 8.83 -17.83 16.10
N TYR A 416 9.97 -18.14 16.72
CA TYR A 416 10.18 -17.95 18.16
C TYR A 416 10.71 -16.55 18.50
N ALA A 417 10.47 -15.57 17.62
CA ALA A 417 10.93 -14.21 17.82
C ALA A 417 10.12 -13.39 18.82
N THR A 418 8.92 -13.87 19.14
CA THR A 418 7.94 -13.20 19.99
C THR A 418 7.87 -13.78 21.40
N ARG A 419 9.00 -14.23 21.96
CA ARG A 419 9.09 -14.73 23.33
C ARG A 419 10.35 -14.22 24.00
#